data_AF-A0A928QPH8-F1
#
_entry.id   AF-A0A928QPH8-F1
#
_cell.length_a   1.000
_cell.length_b   1.000
_cell.length_c   1.000
_cell.angle_alpha   90.00
_cell.angle_beta   90.00
_cell.angle_gamma   90.00
#
_symmetry.space_group_name_H-M   'P 1'
#
loop_
_entity.id
_entity.type
_entity.pdbx_description
1 polymer ?
#
loop_
_entity_poly.entity_id
_entity_poly.type
_entity_poly.pdbx_seq_one_letter_code
_entity_poly.pdbx_strand_id
1 'polypeptide(L)'
;MEYLLSVVSVCVLAMLVTHLFKSSTTANVIRLISGLLILLVVVAPLSGVDLSELAELIKPNDTQTLDDAKENAHERFAAQVAKSTELHIEQIALGFGFEVKASVEVSQEELPKPIRVQIIGTPTPEEMKKLSEYIENNLAVPRDRQTWRSYEAVP
;
A
#
# COMPACT_ATOMS: atom_id res chain seq x y z
N MET A 1 42.05 -5.07 11.04
CA MET A 1 41.92 -3.96 10.05
C MET A 1 40.58 -3.97 9.31
N GLU A 2 39.85 -5.10 9.24
CA GLU A 2 38.56 -5.19 8.52
C GLU A 2 37.40 -4.42 9.17
N TYR A 3 37.40 -4.26 10.51
CA TYR A 3 36.37 -3.50 11.23
C TYR A 3 36.32 -2.02 10.85
N LEU A 4 37.49 -1.40 10.64
CA LEU A 4 37.58 0.00 10.23
C LEU A 4 37.01 0.20 8.82
N LEU A 5 37.19 -0.76 7.91
CA LEU A 5 36.69 -0.68 6.54
C LEU A 5 35.15 -0.79 6.49
N SER A 6 34.58 -1.69 7.29
CA SER A 6 33.13 -1.86 7.41
C SER A 6 32.45 -0.61 7.98
N VAL A 7 33.02 -0.06 9.06
CA VAL A 7 32.53 1.18 9.68
C VAL A 7 32.62 2.37 8.71
N VAL A 8 33.71 2.49 7.96
CA VAL A 8 33.85 3.56 6.94
C VAL A 8 32.84 3.39 5.81
N SER A 9 32.55 2.16 5.36
CA SER A 9 31.57 1.89 4.30
C SER A 9 30.15 2.32 4.70
N VAL A 10 29.73 2.02 5.93
CA VAL A 10 28.42 2.42 6.45
C VAL A 10 28.30 3.95 6.58
N CYS A 11 29.38 4.62 7.02
CA CYS A 11 29.41 6.08 7.09
C CYS A 11 29.27 6.75 5.71
N VAL A 12 29.91 6.18 4.68
CA VAL A 12 29.81 6.69 3.30
C VAL A 12 28.40 6.49 2.74
N LEU A 13 27.78 5.33 2.99
CA LEU A 13 26.40 5.08 2.59
C LEU A 13 25.42 6.02 3.29
N ALA A 14 25.60 6.26 4.60
CA ALA A 14 24.78 7.20 5.36
C ALA A 14 24.91 8.63 4.80
N MET A 15 26.13 9.09 4.51
CA MET A 15 26.35 10.39 3.86
C MET A 15 25.65 10.50 2.50
N LEU A 16 25.73 9.45 1.68
CA LEU A 16 25.10 9.42 0.36
C LEU A 16 23.56 9.55 0.46
N VAL A 17 22.96 8.86 1.43
CA VAL A 17 21.53 8.95 1.73
C VAL A 17 21.16 10.37 2.18
N THR A 18 21.97 11.01 3.04
CA THR A 18 21.71 12.41 3.46
C THR A 18 21.81 13.41 2.31
N HIS A 19 22.65 13.15 1.31
CA HIS A 19 22.82 14.03 0.15
C HIS A 19 21.65 13.92 -0.86
N LEU A 20 20.94 12.79 -0.85
CA LEU A 20 19.75 12.56 -1.69
C LEU A 20 18.51 13.31 -1.17
N PHE A 21 18.45 13.66 0.12
CA PHE A 21 17.33 14.38 0.72
C PHE A 21 17.57 15.91 0.75
N LYS A 22 17.23 16.58 -0.34
CA LYS A 22 17.31 18.04 -0.52
C LYS A 22 16.10 18.75 0.14
N SER A 23 16.07 18.89 1.47
CA SER A 23 15.07 19.73 2.18
C SER A 23 15.70 20.49 3.37
N SER A 24 15.59 21.81 3.36
CA SER A 24 16.44 22.75 4.13
C SER A 24 16.11 22.91 5.62
N THR A 25 15.14 22.19 6.17
CA THR A 25 14.86 22.18 7.62
C THR A 25 15.11 20.81 8.25
N THR A 26 14.86 19.73 7.51
CA THR A 26 15.12 18.36 7.95
C THR A 26 16.60 17.98 7.86
N ALA A 27 17.38 18.64 7.01
CA ALA A 27 18.82 18.40 6.86
C ALA A 27 19.61 18.59 8.16
N ASN A 28 19.24 19.56 9.01
CA ASN A 28 19.93 19.80 10.28
C ASN A 28 19.60 18.71 11.33
N VAL A 29 18.35 18.24 11.37
CA VAL A 29 17.92 17.16 12.26
C VAL A 29 18.58 15.84 11.85
N ILE A 30 18.62 15.56 10.55
CA ILE A 30 19.30 14.38 10.00
C ILE A 30 20.80 14.42 10.26
N ARG A 31 21.44 15.60 10.17
CA ARG A 31 22.86 15.77 10.48
C ARG A 31 23.16 15.54 11.97
N LEU A 32 22.27 15.97 12.88
CA LEU A 32 22.38 15.69 14.31
C LEU A 32 22.18 14.20 14.60
N ILE A 33 21.17 13.57 13.99
CA ILE A 33 20.91 12.13 14.14
C ILE A 33 22.10 11.33 13.61
N SER A 34 22.64 11.67 12.44
CA SER A 34 23.81 11.00 11.85
C SER A 34 25.06 11.18 12.70
N GLY A 35 25.34 12.38 13.20
CA GLY A 35 26.46 12.63 14.12
C GLY A 35 26.33 11.85 15.43
N LEU A 36 25.12 11.79 16.00
CA LEU A 36 24.84 11.02 17.21
C LEU A 36 24.97 9.52 16.96
N LEU A 37 24.55 9.03 15.80
CA LEU A 37 24.66 7.62 15.41
C LEU A 37 26.12 7.23 15.18
N ILE A 38 26.92 8.10 14.54
CA ILE A 38 28.37 7.91 14.41
C ILE A 38 29.04 7.91 15.78
N LEU A 39 28.67 8.84 16.67
CA LEU A 39 29.19 8.88 18.04
C LEU A 39 28.83 7.58 18.80
N LEU A 40 27.59 7.10 18.67
CA LEU A 40 27.13 5.86 19.28
C LEU A 40 27.90 4.65 18.74
N VAL A 41 28.13 4.58 17.42
CA VAL A 41 28.88 3.50 16.76
C VAL A 41 30.36 3.50 17.15
N VAL A 42 30.95 4.68 17.39
CA VAL A 42 32.34 4.80 17.85
C VAL A 42 32.46 4.48 19.35
N VAL A 43 31.48 4.85 20.17
CA VAL A 43 31.48 4.59 21.63
C VAL A 43 31.08 3.15 21.97
N ALA A 44 30.19 2.53 21.19
CA ALA A 44 29.73 1.14 21.40
C ALA A 44 30.85 0.08 21.53
N PRO A 45 31.90 0.07 20.68
CA PRO A 45 33.00 -0.89 20.84
C PRO A 45 33.93 -0.57 22.03
N LEU A 46 33.95 0.69 22.50
CA LEU A 46 34.72 1.11 23.67
C LEU A 46 34.06 0.69 25.00
N SER A 47 32.74 0.51 25.01
CA SER A 47 31.97 0.11 26.21
C SER A 47 31.70 -1.39 26.32
N GLY A 48 32.21 -2.22 25.40
CA GLY A 48 32.00 -3.67 25.42
C GLY A 48 30.52 -4.06 25.30
N VAL A 49 29.72 -3.27 24.58
CA VAL A 49 28.28 -3.54 24.41
C VAL A 49 28.14 -4.80 23.57
N ASP A 50 27.63 -5.85 24.20
CA ASP A 50 27.39 -7.14 23.57
C ASP A 50 26.19 -7.03 22.64
N LEU A 51 26.47 -6.64 21.38
CA LEU A 51 25.49 -6.53 20.30
C LEU A 51 24.79 -7.87 20.00
N SER A 52 25.28 -8.97 20.56
CA SER A 52 24.68 -10.30 20.49
C SER A 52 23.31 -10.35 21.17
N GLU A 53 23.12 -9.65 22.30
CA GLU A 53 21.81 -9.56 22.97
C GLU A 53 20.81 -8.72 22.16
N LEU A 54 21.28 -7.67 21.49
CA LEU A 54 20.45 -6.87 20.57
C LEU A 54 20.06 -7.68 19.33
N ALA A 55 20.95 -8.53 18.82
CA ALA A 55 20.64 -9.44 17.72
C ALA A 55 19.59 -10.49 18.12
N GLU A 56 19.58 -10.95 19.39
CA GLU A 56 18.50 -11.79 19.92
C GLU A 56 17.18 -11.05 20.09
N LEU A 57 17.20 -9.76 20.43
CA LEU A 57 15.99 -8.93 20.51
C LEU A 57 15.40 -8.58 19.13
N ILE A 58 16.24 -8.58 18.08
CA ILE A 58 15.85 -8.31 16.68
C ILE A 58 15.50 -9.61 15.94
N LYS A 59 15.81 -10.79 16.48
CA LYS A 59 15.29 -12.05 15.93
C LYS A 59 13.76 -11.95 15.96
N PRO A 60 13.07 -11.98 14.81
CA PRO A 60 11.63 -11.95 14.80
C PRO A 60 11.14 -13.19 15.55
N ASN A 61 10.64 -13.00 16.76
CA ASN A 61 10.32 -14.08 17.69
C ASN A 61 9.10 -14.90 17.24
N ASP A 62 8.39 -14.48 16.20
CA ASP A 62 7.29 -15.21 15.61
C ASP A 62 7.18 -14.91 14.11
N THR A 63 7.64 -15.83 13.27
CA THR A 63 7.29 -15.84 11.84
C THR A 63 5.77 -15.88 11.64
N GLN A 64 5.03 -16.43 12.61
CA GLN A 64 3.58 -16.50 12.61
C GLN A 64 2.93 -15.10 12.68
N THR A 65 3.43 -14.21 13.55
CA THR A 65 2.94 -12.82 13.64
C THR A 65 3.21 -12.00 12.38
N LEU A 66 4.29 -12.30 11.65
CA LEU A 66 4.62 -11.62 10.40
C LEU A 66 3.70 -12.06 9.26
N ASP A 67 3.34 -13.33 9.20
CA ASP A 67 2.42 -13.83 8.18
C ASP A 67 0.98 -13.38 8.46
N ASP A 68 0.54 -13.39 9.73
CA ASP A 68 -0.74 -12.79 10.12
C ASP A 68 -0.78 -11.29 9.79
N ALA A 69 0.31 -10.55 10.05
CA ALA A 69 0.39 -9.13 9.71
C ALA A 69 0.34 -8.87 8.20
N LYS A 70 0.94 -9.75 7.39
CA LYS A 70 0.88 -9.66 5.92
C LYS A 70 -0.51 -9.96 5.39
N GLU A 71 -1.18 -11.00 5.92
CA GLU A 71 -2.53 -11.38 5.51
C GLU A 71 -3.51 -10.25 5.83
N ASN A 72 -3.45 -9.71 7.05
CA ASN A 72 -4.25 -8.54 7.44
C ASN A 72 -3.95 -7.30 6.57
N ALA A 73 -2.69 -7.06 6.21
CA ALA A 73 -2.34 -5.96 5.33
C ALA A 73 -2.88 -6.15 3.91
N HIS A 74 -2.85 -7.40 3.41
CA HIS A 74 -3.38 -7.77 2.10
C HIS A 74 -4.91 -7.60 2.04
N GLU A 75 -5.64 -8.12 3.01
CA GLU A 75 -7.10 -7.95 3.10
C GLU A 75 -7.51 -6.47 3.14
N ARG A 76 -6.79 -5.66 3.93
CA ARG A 76 -7.04 -4.21 4.00
C ARG A 76 -6.75 -3.52 2.67
N PHE A 77 -5.71 -3.93 1.96
CA PHE A 77 -5.39 -3.40 0.64
C PHE A 77 -6.47 -3.79 -0.39
N ALA A 78 -6.89 -5.05 -0.40
CA ALA A 78 -7.96 -5.55 -1.26
C ALA A 78 -9.28 -4.81 -1.00
N ALA A 79 -9.67 -4.60 0.26
CA ALA A 79 -10.86 -3.84 0.64
C ALA A 79 -10.77 -2.37 0.18
N GLN A 80 -9.60 -1.76 0.25
CA GLN A 80 -9.38 -0.39 -0.24
C GLN A 80 -9.49 -0.30 -1.76
N VAL A 81 -8.94 -1.27 -2.49
CA VAL A 81 -9.08 -1.35 -3.96
C VAL A 81 -10.53 -1.52 -4.36
N ALA A 82 -11.28 -2.42 -3.69
CA ALA A 82 -12.70 -2.60 -3.92
C ALA A 82 -13.47 -1.29 -3.71
N LYS A 83 -13.33 -0.67 -2.54
CA LYS A 83 -14.01 0.59 -2.19
C LYS A 83 -13.65 1.74 -3.12
N SER A 84 -12.38 1.88 -3.48
CA SER A 84 -11.95 2.92 -4.42
C SER A 84 -12.54 2.70 -5.81
N THR A 85 -12.66 1.43 -6.22
CA THR A 85 -13.25 1.08 -7.52
C THR A 85 -14.75 1.32 -7.53
N GLU A 86 -15.45 0.97 -6.43
CA GLU A 86 -16.88 1.27 -6.23
C GLU A 86 -17.15 2.77 -6.38
N LEU A 87 -16.46 3.59 -5.58
CA LEU A 87 -16.59 5.05 -5.62
C LEU A 87 -16.27 5.62 -7.00
N HIS A 88 -15.26 5.08 -7.68
CA HIS A 88 -14.90 5.52 -9.02
C HIS A 88 -16.02 5.23 -10.03
N ILE A 89 -16.63 4.04 -9.98
CA ILE A 89 -17.77 3.68 -10.85
C ILE A 89 -18.96 4.60 -10.58
N GLU A 90 -19.26 4.87 -9.31
CA GLU A 90 -20.33 5.78 -8.90
C GLU A 90 -20.07 7.20 -9.41
N GLN A 91 -18.83 7.69 -9.32
CA GLN A 91 -18.44 9.00 -9.85
C GLN A 91 -18.55 9.08 -11.38
N ILE A 92 -18.20 8.00 -12.09
CA ILE A 92 -18.35 7.95 -13.55
C ILE A 92 -19.83 7.97 -13.95
N ALA A 93 -20.68 7.24 -13.23
CA ALA A 93 -22.14 7.29 -13.45
C ALA A 93 -22.68 8.70 -13.21
N LEU A 94 -22.28 9.35 -12.12
CA LEU A 94 -22.65 10.75 -11.84
C LEU A 94 -22.17 11.70 -12.95
N GLY A 95 -20.96 11.46 -13.49
CA GLY A 95 -20.43 12.19 -14.65
C GLY A 95 -21.22 11.97 -15.94
N PHE A 96 -21.90 10.83 -16.07
CA PHE A 96 -22.85 10.55 -17.15
C PHE A 96 -24.26 11.08 -16.88
N GLY A 97 -24.53 11.60 -15.69
CA GLY A 97 -25.78 12.26 -15.33
C GLY A 97 -26.77 11.38 -14.56
N PHE A 98 -26.36 10.22 -14.06
CA PHE A 98 -27.23 9.32 -13.30
C PHE A 98 -26.54 8.76 -12.05
N GLU A 99 -27.33 8.39 -11.05
CA GLU A 99 -26.81 7.85 -9.79
C GLU A 99 -26.99 6.33 -9.74
N VAL A 100 -25.93 5.64 -9.36
CA VAL A 100 -25.93 4.19 -9.09
C VAL A 100 -25.09 3.93 -7.85
N LYS A 101 -25.31 2.78 -7.23
CA LYS A 101 -24.43 2.23 -6.21
C LYS A 101 -23.66 1.05 -6.78
N ALA A 102 -22.34 1.04 -6.61
CA ALA A 102 -21.50 -0.04 -7.10
C ALA A 102 -21.04 -0.93 -5.93
N SER A 103 -20.96 -2.23 -6.17
CA SER A 103 -20.28 -3.19 -5.31
C SER A 103 -19.30 -4.01 -6.13
N VAL A 104 -18.04 -4.05 -5.72
CA VAL A 104 -16.94 -4.63 -6.50
C VAL A 104 -16.32 -5.79 -5.74
N GLU A 105 -16.25 -6.94 -6.40
CA GLU A 105 -15.50 -8.10 -5.92
C GLU A 105 -14.09 -8.05 -6.49
N VAL A 106 -13.08 -8.26 -5.64
CA VAL A 106 -11.67 -8.25 -6.00
C VAL A 106 -11.05 -9.64 -5.92
N SER A 107 -10.03 -9.90 -6.75
CA SER A 107 -9.28 -11.16 -6.71
C SER A 107 -8.45 -11.30 -5.42
N GLN A 108 -8.24 -12.56 -5.01
CA GLN A 108 -7.34 -12.95 -3.91
C GLN A 108 -5.88 -13.15 -4.39
N GLU A 109 -5.53 -12.52 -5.51
CA GLU A 109 -4.15 -12.55 -6.04
C GLU A 109 -3.27 -11.57 -5.26
N GLU A 110 -1.95 -11.75 -5.29
CA GLU A 110 -0.98 -10.86 -4.62
C GLU A 110 -1.22 -9.37 -4.92
N LEU A 111 -1.67 -9.06 -6.15
CA LEU A 111 -2.21 -7.76 -6.51
C LEU A 111 -3.73 -7.86 -6.74
N PRO A 112 -4.57 -7.39 -5.80
CA PRO A 112 -6.03 -7.49 -5.91
C PRO A 112 -6.54 -6.63 -7.07
N LYS A 113 -7.36 -7.23 -7.93
CA LYS A 113 -7.97 -6.58 -9.10
C LYS A 113 -9.48 -6.82 -9.13
N PRO A 114 -10.27 -5.87 -9.67
CA PRO A 114 -11.71 -6.08 -9.80
C PRO A 114 -12.01 -7.24 -10.75
N ILE A 115 -12.80 -8.21 -10.30
CA ILE A 115 -13.18 -9.40 -11.10
C ILE A 115 -14.67 -9.43 -11.44
N ARG A 116 -15.50 -8.82 -10.60
CA ARG A 116 -16.97 -8.74 -10.76
C ARG A 116 -17.43 -7.39 -10.24
N VAL A 117 -18.43 -6.83 -10.92
CA VAL A 117 -19.08 -5.58 -10.51
C VAL A 117 -20.57 -5.82 -10.44
N GLN A 118 -21.18 -5.46 -9.31
CA GLN A 118 -22.62 -5.37 -9.15
C GLN A 118 -23.02 -3.91 -9.10
N ILE A 119 -23.99 -3.52 -9.92
CA ILE A 119 -24.47 -2.15 -10.03
C ILE A 119 -25.94 -2.13 -9.64
N ILE A 120 -26.27 -1.28 -8.68
CA ILE A 120 -27.61 -1.12 -8.13
C ILE A 120 -28.12 0.27 -8.55
N GLY A 121 -29.20 0.30 -9.31
CA GLY A 121 -29.79 1.54 -9.79
C GLY A 121 -30.87 1.29 -10.84
N THR A 122 -31.43 2.38 -11.37
CA THR A 122 -32.44 2.34 -12.44
C THR A 122 -31.98 3.14 -13.67
N PRO A 123 -30.81 2.82 -14.26
CA PRO A 123 -30.35 3.50 -15.48
C PRO A 123 -31.23 3.10 -16.68
N THR A 124 -31.31 3.99 -17.65
CA THR A 124 -31.86 3.69 -18.97
C THR A 124 -30.97 2.66 -19.70
N PRO A 125 -31.50 1.93 -20.70
CA PRO A 125 -30.71 0.96 -21.47
C PRO A 125 -29.46 1.57 -22.15
N GLU A 126 -29.52 2.85 -22.54
CA GLU A 126 -28.37 3.55 -23.13
C GLU A 126 -27.29 3.87 -22.08
N GLU A 127 -27.68 4.31 -20.89
CA GLU A 127 -26.78 4.57 -19.75
C GLU A 127 -26.11 3.28 -19.28
N MET A 128 -26.90 2.21 -19.18
CA MET A 128 -26.41 0.86 -18.84
C MET A 128 -25.33 0.42 -19.81
N LYS A 129 -25.54 0.62 -21.12
CA LYS A 129 -24.56 0.30 -22.17
C LYS A 129 -23.28 1.14 -22.05
N LYS A 130 -23.40 2.46 -21.87
CA LYS A 130 -22.25 3.36 -21.72
C LYS A 130 -21.38 3.00 -20.52
N LEU A 131 -21.98 2.73 -19.36
CA LEU A 131 -21.24 2.36 -18.16
C LEU A 131 -20.62 0.97 -18.30
N SER A 132 -21.33 0.02 -18.92
CA SER A 132 -20.80 -1.32 -19.17
C SER A 132 -19.56 -1.29 -20.08
N GLU A 133 -19.60 -0.48 -21.13
CA GLU A 133 -18.46 -0.26 -22.05
C GLU A 133 -17.28 0.41 -21.35
N TYR A 134 -17.54 1.35 -20.45
CA TYR A 134 -16.49 1.96 -19.65
C TYR A 134 -15.80 0.93 -18.74
N ILE A 135 -16.59 0.10 -18.05
CA ILE A 135 -16.09 -0.94 -17.14
C ILE A 135 -15.29 -2.01 -17.89
N GLU A 136 -15.78 -2.43 -19.06
CA GLU A 136 -15.08 -3.42 -19.89
C GLU A 136 -13.72 -2.90 -20.38
N ASN A 137 -13.66 -1.66 -20.88
CA ASN A 137 -12.44 -1.10 -21.46
C ASN A 137 -11.41 -0.62 -20.43
N ASN A 138 -11.86 -0.06 -19.30
CA ASN A 138 -10.97 0.59 -18.32
C ASN A 138 -10.68 -0.28 -17.10
N LEU A 139 -11.65 -1.11 -16.68
CA LEU A 139 -11.54 -1.96 -15.50
C LEU A 139 -11.26 -3.43 -15.85
N ALA A 140 -11.23 -3.77 -17.14
CA ALA A 140 -11.04 -5.14 -17.65
C ALA A 140 -12.04 -6.16 -17.09
N VAL A 141 -13.23 -5.71 -16.68
CA VAL A 141 -14.31 -6.58 -16.19
C VAL A 141 -15.31 -6.80 -17.33
N PRO A 142 -15.42 -8.03 -17.88
CA PRO A 142 -16.31 -8.31 -19.00
C PRO A 142 -17.79 -8.19 -18.60
N ARG A 143 -18.66 -7.91 -19.57
CA ARG A 143 -20.11 -7.73 -19.33
C ARG A 143 -20.78 -8.93 -18.66
N ASP A 144 -20.31 -10.14 -18.93
CA ASP A 144 -20.81 -11.38 -18.30
C ASP A 144 -20.60 -11.41 -16.78
N ARG A 145 -19.69 -10.57 -16.27
CA ARG A 145 -19.38 -10.40 -14.84
C ARG A 145 -19.93 -9.09 -14.26
N GLN A 146 -20.78 -8.39 -15.01
CA GLN A 146 -21.45 -7.17 -14.57
C GLN A 146 -22.92 -7.49 -14.30
N THR A 147 -23.36 -7.40 -13.04
CA THR A 147 -24.75 -7.69 -12.66
C THR A 147 -25.50 -6.41 -12.31
N TRP A 148 -26.69 -6.25 -12.88
CA TRP A 148 -27.54 -5.09 -12.63
C TRP A 148 -28.72 -5.46 -11.72
N ARG A 149 -28.98 -4.65 -10.70
CA ARG A 149 -30.14 -4.78 -9.81
C ARG A 149 -30.85 -3.44 -9.66
N SER A 150 -32.18 -3.46 -9.57
CA SER A 150 -32.95 -2.27 -9.19
C SER A 150 -32.91 -2.07 -7.67
N TYR A 151 -33.24 -0.87 -7.21
CA TYR A 151 -33.30 -0.52 -5.77
C TYR A 151 -34.36 -1.32 -4.99
N GLU A 152 -35.23 -2.04 -5.69
CA GLU A 152 -36.38 -2.77 -5.14
C GLU A 152 -36.02 -4.16 -4.57
N ALA A 153 -34.75 -4.55 -4.62
CA ALA A 153 -34.27 -5.86 -4.15
C ALA A 153 -33.32 -5.75 -2.96
N VAL A 154 -33.75 -5.09 -1.87
CA VAL A 154 -33.16 -5.26 -0.54
C VAL A 154 -34.29 -5.63 0.43
N PRO A 155 -34.45 -6.91 0.81
CA PRO A 155 -35.35 -7.29 1.90
C PRO A 155 -34.86 -6.78 3.27
#